data_AF-A0A8J3NJF9-F1
#
_entry.id   AF-A0A8J3NJF9-F1
#
_cell.length_a   1.000
_cell.length_b   1.000
_cell.length_c   1.000
_cell.angle_alpha   90.00
_cell.angle_beta   90.00
_cell.angle_gamma   90.00
#
_symmetry.space_group_name_H-M   'P 1'
#
loop_
_entity.id
_entity.type
_entity.pdbx_description
1 polymer ?
#
loop_
_entity_poly.entity_id
_entity_poly.type
_entity_poly.pdbx_seq_one_letter_code
_entity_poly.pdbx_strand_id
1 'polypeptide(L)'
;MRLRPRSAPTGPDKGGGPARPVPGRTADDQTGHALRAPSPLHAFNRYEIKYLVPTERLAAIRDELRARLDLDSHATEGGYGVWSVYYDTRLLRFYWEKIEGLRFRRKLRVRHYGDRTTIDDDATVYVEIKQRVNRVTQKRRVAMPYGDARLLCDGRQMVRHKPGQTGFIQEVLGLVQGLDLRPTAMTGYQREAYVGRDADLGLRVTLDHRVRGRDREFDLGSEAENRLIIPASLSVLEVKANDRVPYWLTDLAARAELNVVRVSKYCQSVEAFGRAPRSLFHIPDYDAEGTAPAEGTDDLNLSEAAAAGAPALITKATR
;
A
#
# COMPACT_ATOMS: atom_id res chain seq x y z
N MET A 1 22.93 39.49 -80.85
CA MET A 1 21.86 40.08 -81.69
C MET A 1 20.60 40.16 -80.86
N ARG A 2 20.08 41.38 -80.58
CA ARG A 2 18.93 41.69 -79.65
C ARG A 2 19.16 41.29 -78.17
N LEU A 3 18.41 41.82 -77.19
CA LEU A 3 18.32 43.22 -76.71
C LEU A 3 17.88 43.19 -75.21
N ARG A 4 18.17 44.26 -74.44
CA ARG A 4 17.90 44.39 -72.97
C ARG A 4 16.41 44.82 -72.69
N PRO A 5 15.91 45.21 -71.47
CA PRO A 5 16.58 45.41 -70.15
C PRO A 5 15.79 45.18 -68.80
N ARG A 6 16.53 45.38 -67.68
CA ARG A 6 16.19 46.15 -66.44
C ARG A 6 15.56 45.51 -65.16
N SER A 7 16.43 45.45 -64.12
CA SER A 7 16.33 46.00 -62.73
C SER A 7 15.53 45.36 -61.57
N ALA A 8 16.30 45.10 -60.51
CA ALA A 8 16.09 44.91 -59.03
C ALA A 8 15.12 45.91 -58.32
N PRO A 9 14.82 45.85 -56.97
CA PRO A 9 15.52 45.25 -55.80
C PRO A 9 14.61 44.35 -54.89
N THR A 10 14.81 43.99 -53.60
CA THR A 10 15.66 44.44 -52.44
C THR A 10 15.88 43.32 -51.39
N GLY A 11 16.67 43.55 -50.32
CA GLY A 11 16.77 42.71 -49.09
C GLY A 11 15.89 43.22 -47.92
N PRO A 12 16.20 42.97 -46.60
CA PRO A 12 17.41 42.37 -46.04
C PRO A 12 17.22 41.29 -44.91
N ASP A 13 18.37 40.84 -44.41
CA ASP A 13 18.70 40.05 -43.20
C ASP A 13 17.98 40.38 -41.87
N LYS A 14 17.83 39.36 -41.00
CA LYS A 14 18.12 39.39 -39.54
C LYS A 14 17.89 38.03 -38.85
N GLY A 15 18.87 37.58 -38.06
CA GLY A 15 18.78 36.35 -37.24
C GLY A 15 18.60 36.59 -35.74
N GLY A 16 18.77 35.51 -34.95
CA GLY A 16 19.06 35.57 -33.50
C GLY A 16 17.87 35.49 -32.54
N GLY A 17 17.69 34.34 -31.89
CA GLY A 17 16.79 34.18 -30.74
C GLY A 17 17.03 32.82 -30.05
N PRO A 18 17.44 32.78 -28.76
CA PRO A 18 17.83 31.54 -28.10
C PRO A 18 16.62 30.68 -27.69
N ALA A 19 16.82 29.37 -27.58
CA ALA A 19 15.82 28.44 -27.08
C ALA A 19 15.40 28.81 -25.64
N ARG A 20 14.07 28.91 -25.41
CA ARG A 20 13.51 29.15 -24.07
C ARG A 20 13.85 27.99 -23.13
N PRO A 21 14.39 28.24 -21.92
CA PRO A 21 14.53 27.20 -20.92
C PRO A 21 13.15 26.76 -20.39
N VAL A 22 12.97 25.46 -20.20
CA VAL A 22 11.80 24.89 -19.54
C VAL A 22 11.86 25.26 -18.06
N PRO A 23 10.83 25.93 -17.47
CA PRO A 23 10.86 26.30 -16.06
C PRO A 23 10.93 25.07 -15.15
N GLY A 24 11.83 25.11 -14.17
CA GLY A 24 12.13 23.98 -13.31
C GLY A 24 10.96 23.57 -12.41
N ARG A 25 10.89 22.26 -12.12
CA ARG A 25 10.05 21.71 -11.03
C ARG A 25 10.64 22.11 -9.68
N THR A 26 10.28 23.28 -9.16
CA THR A 26 10.62 23.70 -7.80
C THR A 26 9.58 23.25 -6.79
N ALA A 27 10.07 22.88 -5.61
CA ALA A 27 9.27 22.32 -4.53
C ALA A 27 8.32 23.36 -3.90
N ASP A 28 7.01 23.25 -4.22
CA ASP A 28 5.94 23.77 -3.35
C ASP A 28 4.70 22.85 -3.34
N ASP A 29 4.94 21.56 -3.07
CA ASP A 29 3.89 20.52 -3.01
C ASP A 29 3.14 20.52 -1.65
N GLN A 30 3.33 21.55 -0.82
CA GLN A 30 2.65 21.72 0.46
C GLN A 30 1.43 22.65 0.36
N THR A 31 1.52 23.72 -0.43
CA THR A 31 0.42 24.69 -0.60
C THR A 31 -0.78 24.07 -1.33
N GLY A 32 -0.56 23.29 -2.39
CA GLY A 32 -1.61 22.55 -3.10
C GLY A 32 -2.35 21.52 -2.23
N HIS A 33 -1.68 20.95 -1.23
CA HIS A 33 -2.28 20.05 -0.25
C HIS A 33 -3.02 20.78 0.88
N ALA A 34 -2.53 21.96 1.30
CA ALA A 34 -3.16 22.78 2.35
C ALA A 34 -4.47 23.42 1.87
N LEU A 35 -4.51 23.93 0.64
CA LEU A 35 -5.69 24.58 0.05
C LEU A 35 -6.83 23.61 -0.31
N ARG A 36 -6.61 22.29 -0.20
CA ARG A 36 -7.62 21.23 -0.35
C ARG A 36 -7.81 20.40 0.92
N ALA A 37 -7.31 20.87 2.06
CA ALA A 37 -7.69 20.31 3.35
C ALA A 37 -9.16 20.68 3.63
N PRO A 38 -10.03 19.72 4.02
CA PRO A 38 -11.37 20.07 4.46
C PRO A 38 -11.27 21.00 5.66
N SER A 39 -12.10 22.05 5.68
CA SER A 39 -12.15 23.00 6.79
C SER A 39 -12.47 22.27 8.10
N PRO A 40 -12.08 22.81 9.28
CA PRO A 40 -12.20 22.10 10.56
C PRO A 40 -13.62 21.62 10.93
N LEU A 41 -14.64 22.14 10.25
CA LEU A 41 -16.05 21.82 10.43
C LEU A 41 -16.50 20.50 9.77
N HIS A 42 -15.73 19.94 8.81
CA HIS A 42 -16.04 18.67 8.11
C HIS A 42 -15.28 17.45 8.68
N ALA A 43 -14.86 17.50 9.94
CA ALA A 43 -13.99 16.48 10.53
C ALA A 43 -14.71 15.21 11.03
N PHE A 44 -16.04 15.09 10.87
CA PHE A 44 -16.85 14.23 11.73
C PHE A 44 -17.07 12.78 11.28
N ASN A 45 -17.08 12.46 9.99
CA ASN A 45 -17.04 11.07 9.53
C ASN A 45 -16.18 10.89 8.27
N ARG A 46 -15.15 10.04 8.34
CA ARG A 46 -14.37 9.63 7.16
C ARG A 46 -14.49 8.13 6.93
N TYR A 47 -15.00 7.76 5.76
CA TYR A 47 -15.16 6.37 5.35
C TYR A 47 -13.90 5.88 4.63
N GLU A 48 -13.50 4.63 4.88
CA GLU A 48 -12.43 3.91 4.16
C GLU A 48 -12.96 2.50 3.86
N ILE A 49 -13.52 2.31 2.66
CA ILE A 49 -14.09 1.04 2.19
C ILE A 49 -13.11 0.40 1.20
N LYS A 50 -13.04 -0.94 1.17
CA LYS A 50 -12.23 -1.69 0.20
C LYS A 50 -13.05 -2.81 -0.44
N TYR A 51 -12.75 -3.09 -1.70
CA TYR A 51 -13.31 -4.19 -2.47
C TYR A 51 -12.18 -4.95 -3.16
N LEU A 52 -12.40 -6.23 -3.47
CA LEU A 52 -11.62 -6.95 -4.47
C LEU A 52 -12.37 -6.87 -5.79
N VAL A 53 -11.66 -6.47 -6.83
CA VAL A 53 -12.21 -6.23 -8.17
C VAL A 53 -11.56 -7.20 -9.14
N PRO A 54 -12.34 -8.13 -9.73
CA PRO A 54 -11.88 -8.98 -10.82
C PRO A 54 -11.43 -8.15 -12.03
N THR A 55 -10.38 -8.61 -12.72
CA THR A 55 -9.70 -7.85 -13.77
C THR A 55 -10.61 -7.55 -14.96
N GLU A 56 -11.52 -8.45 -15.29
CA GLU A 56 -12.54 -8.29 -16.32
C GLU A 56 -13.54 -7.16 -16.03
N ARG A 57 -13.75 -6.81 -14.75
CA ARG A 57 -14.63 -5.69 -14.34
C ARG A 57 -13.90 -4.34 -14.30
N LEU A 58 -12.57 -4.32 -14.40
CA LEU A 58 -11.77 -3.09 -14.26
C LEU A 58 -12.01 -2.08 -15.37
N ALA A 59 -12.29 -2.50 -16.60
CA ALA A 59 -12.50 -1.58 -17.72
C ALA A 59 -13.73 -0.68 -17.45
N ALA A 60 -14.90 -1.29 -17.25
CA ALA A 60 -16.14 -0.58 -16.95
C ALA A 60 -16.05 0.29 -15.68
N ILE A 61 -15.40 -0.20 -14.61
CA ILE A 61 -15.16 0.60 -13.40
C ILE A 61 -14.27 1.81 -13.73
N ARG A 62 -13.20 1.64 -14.50
CA ARG A 62 -12.28 2.73 -14.87
C ARG A 62 -12.98 3.82 -15.67
N ASP A 63 -13.87 3.45 -16.59
CA ASP A 63 -14.62 4.41 -17.39
C ASP A 63 -15.60 5.22 -16.53
N GLU A 64 -16.32 4.56 -15.61
CA GLU A 64 -17.22 5.21 -14.64
C GLU A 64 -16.47 6.14 -13.67
N LEU A 65 -15.26 5.77 -13.26
CA LEU A 65 -14.38 6.64 -12.44
C LEU A 65 -13.88 7.85 -13.25
N ARG A 66 -13.37 7.64 -14.47
CA ARG A 66 -12.86 8.73 -15.35
C ARG A 66 -13.94 9.73 -15.76
N ALA A 67 -15.18 9.28 -15.91
CA ALA A 67 -16.31 10.15 -16.23
C ALA A 67 -16.66 11.15 -15.10
N ARG A 68 -16.29 10.85 -13.84
CA ARG A 68 -16.73 11.62 -12.65
C ARG A 68 -15.58 12.18 -11.80
N LEU A 69 -14.37 11.65 -11.92
CA LEU A 69 -13.22 11.97 -11.07
C LEU A 69 -12.02 12.43 -11.91
N ASP A 70 -11.20 13.28 -11.30
CA ASP A 70 -9.88 13.61 -11.83
C ASP A 70 -8.86 12.54 -11.47
N LEU A 71 -7.78 12.44 -12.26
CA LEU A 71 -6.58 11.72 -11.86
C LEU A 71 -5.84 12.50 -10.75
N ASP A 72 -5.26 11.76 -9.81
CA ASP A 72 -4.35 12.30 -8.77
C ASP A 72 -3.13 12.97 -9.42
N SER A 73 -2.55 14.01 -8.82
CA SER A 73 -1.45 14.80 -9.41
C SER A 73 -0.18 14.01 -9.76
N HIS A 74 -0.02 12.82 -9.17
CA HIS A 74 1.10 11.90 -9.44
C HIS A 74 0.74 10.78 -10.45
N ALA A 75 -0.51 10.69 -10.90
CA ALA A 75 -0.95 9.65 -11.83
C ALA A 75 -0.54 9.99 -13.27
N THR A 76 0.54 9.37 -13.72
CA THR A 76 0.86 9.19 -15.14
C THR A 76 -0.14 8.23 -15.81
N GLU A 77 -0.14 8.20 -17.13
CA GLU A 77 -0.91 7.22 -17.90
C GLU A 77 -0.49 5.79 -17.51
N GLY A 78 -1.43 4.98 -17.01
CA GLY A 78 -1.16 3.66 -16.42
C GLY A 78 -0.86 3.64 -14.91
N GLY A 79 -0.86 4.80 -14.23
CA GLY A 79 -0.63 4.89 -12.78
C GLY A 79 0.85 4.91 -12.39
N TYR A 80 1.14 4.69 -11.10
CA TYR A 80 2.49 4.72 -10.53
C TYR A 80 2.80 3.56 -9.58
N GLY A 81 4.07 3.16 -9.50
CA GLY A 81 4.52 2.18 -8.52
C GLY A 81 4.47 2.72 -7.09
N VAL A 82 4.05 1.88 -6.15
CA VAL A 82 4.09 2.17 -4.71
C VAL A 82 4.77 1.02 -3.98
N TRP A 83 5.92 1.31 -3.39
CA TRP A 83 6.77 0.33 -2.72
C TRP A 83 6.86 0.67 -1.24
N SER A 84 6.82 -0.31 -0.34
CA SER A 84 6.84 -0.05 1.10
C SER A 84 7.46 -1.18 1.89
N VAL A 85 8.42 -0.84 2.75
CA VAL A 85 8.96 -1.72 3.79
C VAL A 85 8.20 -1.43 5.07
N TYR A 86 7.57 -2.46 5.65
CA TYR A 86 6.91 -2.38 6.95
C TYR A 86 7.83 -2.89 8.06
N TYR A 87 7.78 -2.19 9.18
CA TYR A 87 8.56 -2.49 10.37
C TYR A 87 7.63 -3.02 11.47
N ASP A 88 8.02 -4.14 12.08
CA ASP A 88 7.37 -4.74 13.25
C ASP A 88 8.44 -5.36 14.15
N THR A 89 8.02 -5.77 15.34
CA THR A 89 8.74 -6.62 16.29
C THR A 89 8.94 -8.04 15.74
N ARG A 90 9.90 -8.80 16.28
CA ARG A 90 10.11 -10.21 15.93
C ARG A 90 8.87 -11.10 16.13
N LEU A 91 7.98 -10.73 17.06
CA LEU A 91 6.76 -11.46 17.39
C LEU A 91 5.50 -10.88 16.71
N LEU A 92 5.69 -10.04 15.68
CA LEU A 92 4.62 -9.50 14.82
C LEU A 92 3.52 -8.74 15.60
N ARG A 93 3.92 -7.98 16.62
CA ARG A 93 3.03 -7.14 17.44
C ARG A 93 2.05 -6.28 16.61
N PHE A 94 2.49 -5.53 15.61
CA PHE A 94 1.60 -4.68 14.79
C PHE A 94 0.71 -5.47 13.81
N TYR A 95 1.08 -6.73 13.49
CA TYR A 95 0.17 -7.69 12.88
C TYR A 95 -0.95 -8.07 13.85
N TRP A 96 -0.62 -8.59 15.03
CA TRP A 96 -1.61 -9.03 16.03
C TRP A 96 -2.53 -7.90 16.50
N GLU A 97 -1.97 -6.71 16.83
CA GLU A 97 -2.72 -5.48 17.14
C GLU A 97 -3.77 -5.13 16.04
N LYS A 98 -3.51 -5.50 14.78
CA LYS A 98 -4.42 -5.28 13.63
C LYS A 98 -5.40 -6.43 13.41
N ILE A 99 -5.04 -7.68 13.69
CA ILE A 99 -5.95 -8.85 13.56
C ILE A 99 -6.98 -8.85 14.69
N GLU A 100 -6.53 -8.73 15.94
CA GLU A 100 -7.36 -8.61 17.15
C GLU A 100 -8.17 -7.30 17.19
N GLY A 101 -7.83 -6.34 16.33
CA GLY A 101 -8.58 -5.10 16.15
C GLY A 101 -8.36 -4.06 17.25
N LEU A 102 -7.30 -4.19 18.06
CA LEU A 102 -7.00 -3.38 19.24
C LEU A 102 -7.14 -1.88 19.00
N ARG A 103 -7.79 -1.18 19.94
CA ARG A 103 -8.19 0.23 19.80
C ARG A 103 -7.01 1.18 19.66
N PHE A 104 -5.90 0.88 20.34
CA PHE A 104 -4.61 1.53 20.12
C PHE A 104 -3.74 0.61 19.28
N ARG A 105 -3.25 1.10 18.14
CA ARG A 105 -2.30 0.36 17.29
C ARG A 105 -1.50 1.26 16.37
N ARG A 106 -0.27 0.88 16.05
CA ARG A 106 0.64 1.65 15.17
C ARG A 106 1.15 0.79 14.01
N LYS A 107 1.63 1.46 12.95
CA LYS A 107 2.42 0.86 11.87
C LYS A 107 3.47 1.87 11.42
N LEU A 108 4.74 1.45 11.43
CA LEU A 108 5.86 2.18 10.84
C LEU A 108 6.16 1.59 9.45
N ARG A 109 6.46 2.45 8.47
CA ARG A 109 6.93 2.02 7.15
C ARG A 109 7.81 3.07 6.48
N VAL A 110 8.75 2.62 5.66
CA VAL A 110 9.45 3.44 4.66
C VAL A 110 8.77 3.20 3.31
N ARG A 111 8.49 4.25 2.54
CA ARG A 111 7.70 4.19 1.31
C ARG A 111 8.31 5.00 0.18
N HIS A 112 8.47 4.36 -0.98
CA HIS A 112 8.81 5.03 -2.25
C HIS A 112 7.59 5.10 -3.18
N TYR A 113 7.62 6.06 -4.10
CA TYR A 113 6.62 6.29 -5.15
C TYR A 113 7.35 6.50 -6.49
N GLY A 114 7.01 5.69 -7.50
CA GLY A 114 7.69 5.70 -8.79
C GLY A 114 8.17 4.31 -9.21
N ASP A 115 9.17 4.28 -10.09
CA ASP A 115 9.84 3.03 -10.47
C ASP A 115 10.68 2.49 -9.31
N ARG A 116 10.74 1.16 -9.18
CA ARG A 116 11.60 0.47 -8.23
C ARG A 116 13.06 0.47 -8.68
N THR A 117 13.31 0.52 -9.98
CA THR A 117 14.67 0.43 -10.56
C THR A 117 15.51 1.69 -10.28
N THR A 118 14.85 2.81 -9.97
CA THR A 118 15.48 4.12 -9.70
C THR A 118 15.66 4.39 -8.19
N ILE A 119 15.71 3.35 -7.36
CA ILE A 119 15.88 3.49 -5.90
C ILE A 119 17.35 3.29 -5.54
N ASP A 120 18.06 4.40 -5.42
CA ASP A 120 19.38 4.53 -4.79
C ASP A 120 19.26 5.17 -3.39
N ASP A 121 20.38 5.51 -2.75
CA ASP A 121 20.38 6.14 -1.42
C ASP A 121 19.89 7.60 -1.41
N ASP A 122 19.96 8.31 -2.55
CA ASP A 122 19.48 9.69 -2.70
C ASP A 122 17.98 9.77 -3.05
N ALA A 123 17.42 8.66 -3.56
CA ALA A 123 16.01 8.54 -3.93
C ALA A 123 15.08 8.95 -2.78
N THR A 124 14.14 9.85 -3.07
CA THR A 124 13.22 10.36 -2.05
C THR A 124 12.25 9.26 -1.60
N VAL A 125 12.21 9.03 -0.28
CA VAL A 125 11.26 8.15 0.38
C VAL A 125 10.51 8.89 1.49
N TYR A 126 9.38 8.33 1.89
CA TYR A 126 8.59 8.80 3.02
C TYR A 126 8.67 7.80 4.17
N VAL A 127 9.23 8.22 5.30
CA VAL A 127 9.09 7.51 6.57
C VAL A 127 7.72 7.88 7.14
N GLU A 128 6.83 6.90 7.34
CA GLU A 128 5.44 7.11 7.72
C GLU A 128 5.05 6.33 8.97
N ILE A 129 4.41 7.01 9.93
CA ILE A 129 3.69 6.38 11.05
C ILE A 129 2.19 6.52 10.80
N LYS A 130 1.47 5.38 10.69
CA LYS A 130 0.00 5.33 10.75
C LYS A 130 -0.42 4.83 12.13
N GLN A 131 -0.98 5.70 12.94
CA GLN A 131 -1.48 5.41 14.29
C GLN A 131 -3.00 5.41 14.30
N ARG A 132 -3.62 4.51 15.06
CA ARG A 132 -5.04 4.56 15.40
C ARG A 132 -5.20 4.55 16.91
N VAL A 133 -6.07 5.45 17.39
CA VAL A 133 -6.50 5.55 18.79
C VAL A 133 -8.02 5.57 18.81
N ASN A 134 -8.63 4.51 19.32
CA ASN A 134 -10.07 4.27 19.27
C ASN A 134 -10.63 4.31 17.83
N ARG A 135 -11.37 5.38 17.50
CA ARG A 135 -11.95 5.63 16.17
C ARG A 135 -11.06 6.53 15.30
N VAL A 136 -10.19 7.34 15.90
CA VAL A 136 -9.36 8.33 15.21
C VAL A 136 -8.12 7.66 14.62
N THR A 137 -7.82 7.95 13.35
CA THR A 137 -6.60 7.49 12.67
C THR A 137 -5.77 8.70 12.25
N GLN A 138 -4.52 8.75 12.69
CA GLN A 138 -3.56 9.79 12.34
C GLN A 138 -2.47 9.20 11.44
N LYS A 139 -2.05 9.95 10.43
CA LYS A 139 -0.90 9.64 9.58
C LYS A 139 0.07 10.81 9.64
N ARG A 140 1.32 10.54 10.02
CA ARG A 140 2.42 11.51 9.98
C ARG A 140 3.54 10.94 9.13
N ARG A 141 4.23 11.79 8.36
CA ARG A 141 5.34 11.39 7.51
C ARG A 141 6.37 12.50 7.35
N VAL A 142 7.62 12.12 7.08
CA VAL A 142 8.68 13.01 6.61
C VAL A 142 9.26 12.42 5.31
N ALA A 143 9.54 13.30 4.34
CA ALA A 143 10.32 12.97 3.15
C ALA A 143 11.82 13.13 3.45
N MET A 144 12.64 12.16 3.05
CA MET A 144 14.09 12.16 3.21
C MET A 144 14.74 11.26 2.13
N PRO A 145 16.07 11.34 1.91
CA PRO A 145 16.82 10.36 1.12
C PRO A 145 16.65 8.93 1.67
N TYR A 146 16.77 7.92 0.82
CA TYR A 146 16.61 6.53 1.25
C TYR A 146 17.73 6.07 2.20
N GLY A 147 18.97 6.52 1.97
CA GLY A 147 20.11 6.26 2.87
C GLY A 147 19.85 6.77 4.29
N ASP A 148 19.35 8.00 4.43
CA ASP A 148 18.93 8.56 5.73
C ASP A 148 17.78 7.74 6.34
N ALA A 149 16.78 7.32 5.55
CA ALA A 149 15.69 6.50 6.07
C ALA A 149 16.18 5.14 6.62
N ARG A 150 17.19 4.54 5.98
CA ARG A 150 17.85 3.30 6.45
C ARG A 150 18.67 3.55 7.71
N LEU A 151 19.48 4.61 7.76
CA LEU A 151 20.24 4.98 8.97
C LEU A 151 19.31 5.20 10.17
N LEU A 152 18.15 5.84 9.95
CA LEU A 152 17.14 6.06 10.97
C LEU A 152 16.42 4.78 11.41
N CYS A 153 15.92 3.98 10.45
CA CYS A 153 15.01 2.87 10.75
C CYS A 153 15.70 1.51 10.94
N ASP A 154 16.79 1.25 10.22
CA ASP A 154 17.57 0.00 10.31
C ASP A 154 18.81 0.20 11.18
N GLY A 155 19.57 1.27 10.92
CA GLY A 155 20.77 1.65 11.69
C GLY A 155 20.46 2.18 13.11
N ARG A 156 19.22 2.61 13.36
CA ARG A 156 18.74 3.17 14.64
C ARG A 156 19.53 4.41 15.09
N GLN A 157 19.87 5.27 14.13
CA GLN A 157 20.69 6.48 14.32
C GLN A 157 19.87 7.76 14.12
N MET A 158 20.28 8.84 14.77
CA MET A 158 19.72 10.16 14.50
C MET A 158 20.32 10.70 13.19
N VAL A 159 19.46 11.04 12.22
CA VAL A 159 19.85 11.61 10.93
C VAL A 159 19.70 13.14 10.92
N ARG A 160 20.34 13.80 9.96
CA ARG A 160 20.18 15.26 9.75
C ARG A 160 18.73 15.55 9.31
N HIS A 161 18.12 16.58 9.87
CA HIS A 161 16.72 16.91 9.61
C HIS A 161 16.46 18.41 9.81
N LYS A 162 15.37 18.91 9.23
CA LYS A 162 14.94 20.31 9.40
C LYS A 162 14.37 20.51 10.82
N PRO A 163 14.50 21.69 11.46
CA PRO A 163 14.05 21.89 12.84
C PRO A 163 12.59 21.49 13.14
N GLY A 164 11.68 21.74 12.20
CA GLY A 164 10.26 21.34 12.34
C GLY A 164 9.99 19.83 12.25
N GLN A 165 11.01 19.00 11.97
CA GLN A 165 10.89 17.54 11.84
C GLN A 165 11.36 16.78 13.08
N THR A 166 12.11 17.43 13.99
CA THR A 166 12.82 16.79 15.12
C THR A 166 11.93 15.86 15.94
N GLY A 167 10.74 16.31 16.35
CA GLY A 167 9.82 15.50 17.15
C GLY A 167 9.33 14.22 16.44
N PHE A 168 9.15 14.25 15.12
CA PHE A 168 8.76 13.06 14.35
C PHE A 168 9.94 12.09 14.16
N ILE A 169 11.15 12.60 13.91
CA ILE A 169 12.35 11.77 13.80
C ILE A 169 12.67 11.09 15.13
N GLN A 170 12.56 11.82 16.26
CA GLN A 170 12.70 11.28 17.60
C GLN A 170 11.62 10.22 17.91
N GLU A 171 10.37 10.41 17.47
CA GLU A 171 9.32 9.39 17.62
C GLU A 171 9.63 8.12 16.82
N VAL A 172 10.08 8.24 15.56
CA VAL A 172 10.50 7.08 14.75
C VAL A 172 11.64 6.33 15.45
N LEU A 173 12.67 7.05 15.91
CA LEU A 173 13.82 6.46 16.59
C LEU A 173 13.41 5.75 17.89
N GLY A 174 12.59 6.39 18.72
CA GLY A 174 12.07 5.83 19.97
C GLY A 174 11.16 4.62 19.75
N LEU A 175 10.38 4.59 18.66
CA LEU A 175 9.61 3.40 18.25
C LEU A 175 10.53 2.25 17.85
N VAL A 176 11.51 2.51 16.99
CA VAL A 176 12.42 1.49 16.45
C VAL A 176 13.28 0.88 17.55
N GLN A 177 13.86 1.72 18.42
CA GLN A 177 14.68 1.27 19.54
C GLN A 177 13.83 0.62 20.63
N GLY A 178 12.76 1.29 21.10
CA GLY A 178 11.96 0.84 22.24
C GLY A 178 11.09 -0.39 22.01
N LEU A 179 10.86 -0.79 20.76
CA LEU A 179 10.14 -2.03 20.40
C LEU A 179 11.02 -3.04 19.65
N ASP A 180 12.32 -2.79 19.49
CA ASP A 180 13.21 -3.58 18.62
C ASP A 180 12.62 -3.81 17.20
N LEU A 181 12.05 -2.75 16.59
CA LEU A 181 11.43 -2.88 15.28
C LEU A 181 12.48 -3.21 14.22
N ARG A 182 12.07 -4.04 13.26
CA ARG A 182 12.89 -4.56 12.16
C ARG A 182 12.06 -4.55 10.88
N PRO A 183 12.67 -4.39 9.69
CA PRO A 183 12.02 -4.73 8.43
C PRO A 183 11.44 -6.14 8.51
N THR A 184 10.14 -6.27 8.19
CA THR A 184 9.35 -7.48 8.41
C THR A 184 8.62 -7.94 7.16
N ALA A 185 8.14 -7.00 6.34
CA ALA A 185 7.48 -7.30 5.09
C ALA A 185 7.65 -6.14 4.09
N MET A 186 8.03 -6.45 2.86
CA MET A 186 7.90 -5.52 1.73
C MET A 186 6.54 -5.71 1.07
N THR A 187 5.95 -4.63 0.55
CA THR A 187 4.79 -4.69 -0.36
C THR A 187 4.99 -3.74 -1.54
N GLY A 188 4.70 -4.23 -2.75
CA GLY A 188 4.74 -3.47 -4.00
C GLY A 188 3.42 -3.57 -4.75
N TYR A 189 3.03 -2.53 -5.47
CA TYR A 189 1.84 -2.55 -6.35
C TYR A 189 1.86 -1.38 -7.33
N GLN A 190 1.15 -1.53 -8.46
CA GLN A 190 0.86 -0.43 -9.37
C GLN A 190 -0.45 0.23 -8.94
N ARG A 191 -0.48 1.57 -8.86
CA ARG A 191 -1.62 2.34 -8.36
C ARG A 191 -2.16 3.28 -9.44
N GLU A 192 -3.43 3.11 -9.78
CA GLU A 192 -4.25 4.18 -10.35
C GLU A 192 -4.91 4.94 -9.19
N ALA A 193 -4.94 6.28 -9.26
CA ALA A 193 -5.51 7.11 -8.20
C ALA A 193 -6.35 8.24 -8.78
N TYR A 194 -7.55 8.39 -8.21
CA TYR A 194 -8.59 9.32 -8.63
C TYR A 194 -9.02 10.18 -7.46
N VAL A 195 -9.37 11.44 -7.71
CA VAL A 195 -9.83 12.43 -6.73
C VAL A 195 -11.14 13.07 -7.19
N GLY A 196 -12.04 13.32 -6.24
CA GLY A 196 -13.33 13.94 -6.51
C GLY A 196 -13.20 15.41 -6.89
N ARG A 197 -14.05 15.82 -7.83
CA ARG A 197 -14.27 17.21 -8.25
C ARG A 197 -15.69 17.66 -7.87
N ASP A 198 -15.93 18.97 -7.97
CA ASP A 198 -17.24 19.59 -7.80
C ASP A 198 -17.98 19.16 -6.51
N ALA A 199 -19.07 18.40 -6.62
CA ALA A 199 -19.86 17.93 -5.48
C ALA A 199 -19.18 16.82 -4.65
N ASP A 200 -18.19 16.13 -5.19
CA ASP A 200 -17.49 14.99 -4.57
C ASP A 200 -16.14 15.41 -3.94
N LEU A 201 -15.93 16.69 -3.63
CA LEU A 201 -14.73 17.19 -2.96
C LEU A 201 -14.44 16.43 -1.65
N GLY A 202 -13.27 15.80 -1.60
CA GLY A 202 -12.85 14.94 -0.48
C GLY A 202 -13.00 13.43 -0.73
N LEU A 203 -13.67 13.03 -1.83
CA LEU A 203 -13.57 11.67 -2.36
C LEU A 203 -12.17 11.42 -2.92
N ARG A 204 -11.63 10.24 -2.65
CA ARG A 204 -10.44 9.67 -3.29
C ARG A 204 -10.68 8.18 -3.52
N VAL A 205 -10.46 7.72 -4.73
CA VAL A 205 -10.57 6.32 -5.12
C VAL A 205 -9.21 5.84 -5.63
N THR A 206 -8.77 4.64 -5.26
CA THR A 206 -7.54 4.06 -5.82
C THR A 206 -7.73 2.61 -6.19
N LEU A 207 -7.23 2.21 -7.35
CA LEU A 207 -7.07 0.81 -7.74
C LEU A 207 -5.61 0.42 -7.53
N ASP A 208 -5.38 -0.60 -6.71
CA ASP A 208 -4.04 -1.19 -6.52
C ASP A 208 -3.98 -2.55 -7.23
N HIS A 209 -3.20 -2.62 -8.30
CA HIS A 209 -3.02 -3.78 -9.17
C HIS A 209 -1.75 -4.55 -8.84
N ARG A 210 -1.74 -5.86 -9.18
CA ARG A 210 -0.57 -6.75 -9.09
C ARG A 210 0.12 -6.62 -7.73
N VAL A 211 -0.64 -6.79 -6.65
CA VAL A 211 -0.16 -6.55 -5.28
C VAL A 211 0.81 -7.66 -4.90
N ARG A 212 2.07 -7.27 -4.74
CA ARG A 212 3.21 -8.15 -4.44
C ARG A 212 3.75 -7.92 -3.03
N GLY A 213 4.53 -8.87 -2.55
CA GLY A 213 5.30 -8.77 -1.33
C GLY A 213 6.61 -9.57 -1.37
N ARG A 214 7.39 -9.42 -0.30
CA ARG A 214 8.65 -10.13 -0.04
C ARG A 214 8.90 -10.16 1.47
N ASP A 215 9.40 -11.27 2.01
CA ASP A 215 9.67 -11.50 3.45
C ASP A 215 11.17 -11.60 3.80
N ARG A 216 12.01 -11.18 2.86
CA ARG A 216 13.49 -11.17 2.93
C ARG A 216 14.03 -10.03 2.11
N GLU A 217 15.33 -9.74 2.28
CA GLU A 217 16.05 -8.69 1.55
C GLU A 217 15.26 -7.38 1.48
N PHE A 218 14.98 -6.77 2.63
CA PHE A 218 14.01 -5.66 2.70
C PHE A 218 14.48 -4.33 2.11
N ASP A 219 15.63 -4.30 1.45
CA ASP A 219 16.09 -3.18 0.65
C ASP A 219 15.07 -2.87 -0.48
N LEU A 220 14.62 -1.62 -0.60
CA LEU A 220 13.69 -1.20 -1.64
C LEU A 220 14.31 -1.31 -3.05
N GLY A 221 15.62 -1.08 -3.17
CA GLY A 221 16.39 -1.23 -4.40
C GLY A 221 16.67 -2.69 -4.77
N SER A 222 16.72 -3.62 -3.80
CA SER A 222 17.06 -5.03 -4.06
C SER A 222 16.18 -5.66 -5.15
N GLU A 223 16.86 -6.22 -6.15
CA GLU A 223 16.28 -6.93 -7.30
C GLU A 223 15.57 -8.23 -6.94
N ALA A 224 15.66 -8.70 -5.68
CA ALA A 224 15.07 -9.95 -5.25
C ALA A 224 13.59 -10.07 -5.60
N GLU A 225 13.18 -11.30 -5.96
CA GLU A 225 11.85 -11.60 -6.45
C GLU A 225 10.73 -11.09 -5.51
N ASN A 226 9.77 -10.34 -6.08
CA ASN A 226 8.56 -9.90 -5.40
C ASN A 226 7.36 -10.71 -5.90
N ARG A 227 6.87 -11.64 -5.10
CA ARG A 227 5.78 -12.56 -5.44
C ARG A 227 4.43 -11.88 -5.26
N LEU A 228 3.41 -12.32 -6.01
CA LEU A 228 2.04 -11.91 -5.77
C LEU A 228 1.62 -12.36 -4.36
N ILE A 229 0.90 -11.47 -3.66
CA ILE A 229 0.28 -11.77 -2.36
C ILE A 229 -1.24 -11.56 -2.41
N ILE A 230 -1.76 -11.13 -3.55
CA ILE A 230 -3.16 -11.13 -3.96
C ILE A 230 -3.13 -11.65 -5.41
N PRO A 231 -4.01 -12.59 -5.82
CA PRO A 231 -4.04 -13.16 -7.17
C PRO A 231 -3.95 -12.12 -8.28
N ALA A 232 -3.30 -12.47 -9.39
CA ALA A 232 -3.10 -11.53 -10.50
C ALA A 232 -4.43 -11.07 -11.13
N SER A 233 -5.44 -11.93 -11.04
CA SER A 233 -6.82 -11.70 -11.46
C SER A 233 -7.56 -10.65 -10.64
N LEU A 234 -7.08 -10.29 -9.44
CA LEU A 234 -7.74 -9.37 -8.51
C LEU A 234 -6.96 -8.06 -8.31
N SER A 235 -7.70 -6.96 -8.19
CA SER A 235 -7.17 -5.64 -7.80
C SER A 235 -7.89 -5.11 -6.57
N VAL A 236 -7.20 -4.32 -5.74
CA VAL A 236 -7.82 -3.74 -4.54
C VAL A 236 -8.33 -2.34 -4.85
N LEU A 237 -9.65 -2.18 -4.95
CA LEU A 237 -10.31 -0.88 -4.99
C LEU A 237 -10.44 -0.35 -3.56
N GLU A 238 -9.90 0.84 -3.29
CA GLU A 238 -10.03 1.54 -2.01
C GLU A 238 -10.75 2.88 -2.23
N VAL A 239 -11.85 3.08 -1.49
CA VAL A 239 -12.69 4.27 -1.53
C VAL A 239 -12.55 5.03 -0.22
N LYS A 240 -12.23 6.32 -0.30
CA LYS A 240 -12.09 7.22 0.84
C LYS A 240 -12.94 8.46 0.62
N ALA A 241 -13.93 8.69 1.46
CA ALA A 241 -14.80 9.86 1.35
C ALA A 241 -14.98 10.56 2.70
N ASN A 242 -15.21 11.87 2.64
CA ASN A 242 -15.64 12.67 3.79
C ASN A 242 -17.18 12.66 3.85
N ASP A 243 -17.72 12.61 5.06
CA ASP A 243 -19.14 12.68 5.45
C ASP A 243 -20.08 11.58 4.90
N ARG A 244 -19.95 11.15 3.64
CA ARG A 244 -20.65 10.00 3.02
C ARG A 244 -19.92 9.48 1.79
N VAL A 245 -20.18 8.23 1.40
CA VAL A 245 -19.80 7.74 0.06
C VAL A 245 -20.90 8.13 -0.94
N PRO A 246 -20.57 8.67 -2.14
CA PRO A 246 -21.58 9.02 -3.14
C PRO A 246 -22.38 7.81 -3.64
N TYR A 247 -23.68 8.02 -3.87
CA TYR A 247 -24.60 6.94 -4.26
C TYR A 247 -24.18 6.23 -5.55
N TRP A 248 -23.70 6.99 -6.55
CA TRP A 248 -23.22 6.42 -7.82
C TRP A 248 -22.10 5.40 -7.63
N LEU A 249 -21.29 5.54 -6.57
CA LEU A 249 -20.18 4.64 -6.29
C LEU A 249 -20.66 3.38 -5.57
N THR A 250 -21.62 3.49 -4.64
CA THR A 250 -22.27 2.32 -4.03
C THR A 250 -23.09 1.53 -5.06
N ASP A 251 -23.76 2.23 -5.98
CA ASP A 251 -24.47 1.64 -7.12
C ASP A 251 -23.49 0.93 -8.09
N LEU A 252 -22.38 1.58 -8.47
CA LEU A 252 -21.32 0.96 -9.27
C LEU A 252 -20.77 -0.30 -8.61
N ALA A 253 -20.53 -0.27 -7.29
CA ALA A 253 -20.06 -1.43 -6.56
C ALA A 253 -21.09 -2.57 -6.53
N ALA A 254 -22.38 -2.25 -6.40
CA ALA A 254 -23.47 -3.23 -6.45
C ALA A 254 -23.64 -3.84 -7.86
N ARG A 255 -23.67 -3.01 -8.92
CA ARG A 255 -23.72 -3.47 -10.32
C ARG A 255 -22.51 -4.31 -10.73
N ALA A 256 -21.34 -4.01 -10.16
CA ALA A 256 -20.13 -4.80 -10.36
C ALA A 256 -20.01 -6.00 -9.38
N GLU A 257 -21.03 -6.29 -8.58
CA GLU A 257 -21.11 -7.42 -7.63
C GLU A 257 -19.96 -7.46 -6.61
N LEU A 258 -19.47 -6.28 -6.20
CA LEU A 258 -18.28 -6.14 -5.37
C LEU A 258 -18.60 -6.27 -3.88
N ASN A 259 -17.95 -7.22 -3.22
CA ASN A 259 -18.06 -7.42 -1.78
C ASN A 259 -17.03 -6.59 -0.99
N VAL A 260 -17.46 -6.02 0.14
CA VAL A 260 -16.58 -5.23 1.03
C VAL A 260 -15.62 -6.14 1.78
N VAL A 261 -14.31 -5.88 1.66
CA VAL A 261 -13.24 -6.66 2.30
C VAL A 261 -12.47 -5.87 3.35
N ARG A 262 -11.93 -6.58 4.35
CA ARG A 262 -11.08 -6.00 5.43
C ARG A 262 -9.58 -6.19 5.20
N VAL A 263 -9.14 -6.19 3.94
CA VAL A 263 -7.75 -6.43 3.55
C VAL A 263 -6.76 -5.39 4.09
N SER A 264 -5.60 -5.87 4.51
CA SER A 264 -4.44 -5.08 4.94
C SER A 264 -3.20 -5.64 4.25
N LYS A 265 -2.64 -4.94 3.25
CA LYS A 265 -1.49 -5.40 2.43
C LYS A 265 -0.32 -5.93 3.26
N TYR A 266 -0.04 -5.31 4.42
CA TYR A 266 0.96 -5.79 5.36
C TYR A 266 0.62 -7.17 5.97
N CYS A 267 -0.62 -7.34 6.42
CA CYS A 267 -1.07 -8.61 7.03
C CYS A 267 -1.12 -9.71 5.97
N GLN A 268 -1.63 -9.39 4.79
CA GLN A 268 -1.62 -10.27 3.63
C GLN A 268 -0.21 -10.74 3.27
N SER A 269 0.79 -9.85 3.31
CA SER A 269 2.21 -10.21 3.07
C SER A 269 2.72 -11.17 4.15
N VAL A 270 2.53 -10.84 5.43
CA VAL A 270 2.91 -11.69 6.58
C VAL A 270 2.31 -13.10 6.49
N GLU A 271 1.03 -13.21 6.15
CA GLU A 271 0.31 -14.48 6.03
C GLU A 271 0.70 -15.27 4.77
N ALA A 272 0.90 -14.59 3.62
CA ALA A 272 1.28 -15.23 2.37
C ALA A 272 2.67 -15.90 2.44
N PHE A 273 3.58 -15.37 3.27
CA PHE A 273 4.89 -15.97 3.54
C PHE A 273 4.91 -16.86 4.79
N GLY A 274 3.75 -17.29 5.30
CA GLY A 274 3.65 -18.22 6.44
C GLY A 274 4.24 -17.71 7.76
N ARG A 275 4.48 -16.40 7.89
CA ARG A 275 5.07 -15.79 9.10
C ARG A 275 4.07 -15.70 10.26
N ALA A 276 2.77 -15.80 9.96
CA ALA A 276 1.68 -15.97 10.92
C ALA A 276 0.58 -16.86 10.30
N PRO A 277 -0.29 -17.49 11.12
CA PRO A 277 -1.47 -18.19 10.63
C PRO A 277 -2.36 -17.28 9.77
N ARG A 278 -3.00 -17.85 8.73
CA ARG A 278 -3.96 -17.13 7.87
C ARG A 278 -5.15 -16.64 8.72
N SER A 279 -5.42 -15.34 8.72
CA SER A 279 -6.59 -14.77 9.41
C SER A 279 -7.87 -14.89 8.57
N LEU A 280 -9.04 -14.66 9.18
CA LEU A 280 -10.33 -14.55 8.47
C LEU A 280 -10.39 -13.40 7.44
N PHE A 281 -9.34 -12.58 7.34
CA PHE A 281 -9.21 -11.50 6.34
C PHE A 281 -8.14 -11.81 5.28
N HIS A 282 -7.53 -13.00 5.34
CA HIS A 282 -6.57 -13.49 4.37
C HIS A 282 -7.26 -13.69 3.01
N ILE A 283 -6.62 -13.23 1.95
CA ILE A 283 -7.03 -13.54 0.59
C ILE A 283 -6.21 -14.77 0.17
N PRO A 284 -6.83 -15.96 -0.01
CA PRO A 284 -6.10 -17.13 -0.49
C PRO A 284 -5.57 -16.88 -1.90
N ASP A 285 -4.43 -17.51 -2.20
CA ASP A 285 -3.88 -17.54 -3.55
C ASP A 285 -4.50 -18.72 -4.31
N TYR A 286 -5.58 -18.45 -5.05
CA TYR A 286 -6.26 -19.47 -5.88
C TYR A 286 -5.49 -19.80 -7.16
N ASP A 287 -4.40 -19.08 -7.48
CA ASP A 287 -3.55 -19.38 -8.64
C ASP A 287 -2.62 -20.60 -8.36
N ALA A 288 -2.78 -21.28 -7.21
CA ALA A 288 -1.89 -22.33 -6.69
C ALA A 288 -2.58 -23.61 -6.14
N GLU A 289 -3.76 -24.00 -6.64
CA GLU A 289 -4.32 -25.33 -6.37
C GLU A 289 -4.68 -26.12 -7.65
N GLY A 290 -3.68 -26.83 -8.14
CA GLY A 290 -3.88 -28.18 -8.68
C GLY A 290 -3.22 -29.17 -7.72
N THR A 291 -4.04 -30.01 -7.06
CA THR A 291 -3.71 -31.05 -6.04
C THR A 291 -3.99 -30.65 -4.59
N ALA A 292 -5.24 -30.86 -4.16
CA ALA A 292 -5.50 -31.15 -2.75
C ALA A 292 -4.94 -32.55 -2.41
N PRO A 293 -4.31 -32.77 -1.25
CA PRO A 293 -4.02 -34.12 -0.79
C PRO A 293 -5.34 -34.82 -0.48
N ALA A 294 -5.50 -36.05 -0.97
CA ALA A 294 -6.69 -36.84 -0.71
C ALA A 294 -6.89 -37.04 0.81
N GLU A 295 -8.11 -36.81 1.30
CA GLU A 295 -8.49 -37.17 2.66
C GLU A 295 -8.41 -38.69 2.80
N GLY A 296 -7.49 -39.16 3.65
CA GLY A 296 -7.41 -40.57 4.01
C GLY A 296 -8.61 -40.94 4.87
N THR A 297 -9.50 -41.78 4.37
CA THR A 297 -10.54 -42.42 5.18
C THR A 297 -9.91 -43.51 6.04
N ASP A 298 -9.57 -43.16 7.29
CA ASP A 298 -9.27 -44.15 8.33
C ASP A 298 -10.58 -44.88 8.71
N ASP A 299 -10.83 -46.01 8.04
CA ASP A 299 -11.90 -46.94 8.42
C ASP A 299 -11.58 -47.59 9.77
N LEU A 300 -12.36 -47.22 10.79
CA LEU A 300 -12.35 -47.87 12.10
C LEU A 300 -12.94 -49.28 12.00
N ASN A 301 -12.10 -50.28 11.73
CA ASN A 301 -12.52 -51.67 11.74
C ASN A 301 -12.52 -52.26 13.17
N LEU A 302 -13.73 -52.53 13.68
CA LEU A 302 -13.98 -53.19 14.97
C LEU A 302 -14.21 -54.69 14.75
N SER A 303 -13.27 -55.55 15.14
CA SER A 303 -13.56 -56.93 15.60
C SER A 303 -12.33 -57.64 16.18
N GLU A 304 -12.52 -58.27 17.35
CA GLU A 304 -12.00 -59.57 17.81
C GLU A 304 -10.48 -59.93 17.73
N ALA A 305 -9.86 -60.60 18.71
CA ALA A 305 -10.31 -61.09 20.02
C ALA A 305 -9.14 -61.42 20.98
N ALA A 306 -9.46 -61.39 22.28
CA ALA A 306 -9.04 -62.28 23.39
C ALA A 306 -7.55 -62.61 23.72
N ALA A 307 -7.33 -62.76 25.05
CA ALA A 307 -6.17 -63.35 25.74
C ALA A 307 -4.87 -62.50 25.77
N ALA A 308 -4.13 -62.36 26.88
CA ALA A 308 -4.27 -62.91 28.25
C ALA A 308 -3.59 -62.01 29.30
N GLY A 309 -3.84 -62.28 30.59
CA GLY A 309 -2.91 -61.93 31.68
C GLY A 309 -3.29 -60.74 32.58
N ALA A 310 -4.00 -61.03 33.67
CA ALA A 310 -3.92 -60.21 34.89
C ALA A 310 -2.66 -60.62 35.69
N PRO A 311 -2.12 -59.76 36.58
CA PRO A 311 -2.67 -59.79 37.94
C PRO A 311 -2.78 -58.44 38.67
N ALA A 312 -3.80 -58.40 39.54
CA ALA A 312 -3.89 -57.76 40.86
C ALA A 312 -3.11 -56.47 41.19
N LEU A 313 -3.85 -55.46 41.69
CA LEU A 313 -3.40 -54.68 42.84
C LEU A 313 -4.57 -54.26 43.75
N ILE A 314 -4.46 -54.64 45.03
CA ILE A 314 -5.42 -54.37 46.10
C ILE A 314 -4.96 -53.11 46.84
N THR A 315 -5.81 -52.09 47.01
CA THR A 315 -5.82 -51.30 48.28
C THR A 315 -7.09 -50.49 48.53
N LYS A 316 -7.71 -50.75 49.70
CA LYS A 316 -8.43 -49.86 50.65
C LYS A 316 -9.24 -48.67 50.08
N ALA A 317 -10.56 -48.55 50.28
CA ALA A 317 -11.36 -48.57 51.52
C ALA A 317 -11.10 -47.41 52.49
N THR A 318 -11.98 -46.40 52.47
CA THR A 318 -12.78 -45.81 53.60
C THR A 318 -13.37 -44.46 53.13
N ARG A 319 -14.58 -44.03 53.53
CA ARG A 319 -15.58 -44.60 54.44
C ARG A 319 -16.99 -44.21 53.96
#